data_AF-A0AAW8DW91-F1
#
_entry.id   AF-A0AAW8DW91-F1
#
_cell.length_a   1.000
_cell.length_b   1.000
_cell.length_c   1.000
_cell.angle_alpha   90.00
_cell.angle_beta   90.00
_cell.angle_gamma   90.00
#
_symmetry.space_group_name_H-M   'P 1'
#
loop_
_entity.id
_entity.type
_entity.pdbx_description
1 polymer ?
#
loop_
_entity_poly.entity_id
_entity_poly.type
_entity_poly.pdbx_seq_one_letter_code
_entity_poly.pdbx_strand_id
1 'polypeptide(L)'
;MPKGIPNPVDMYGISPRPWGFEVSLVRNGVRYARLFGHASYGGPQQALRRAQAWRDTIVKEHPPVARKDRAQTLRSNNKTGEPGVFSRLSAQGKPVAWLAKTYLGNEEILRAEFDLADWGPAARAHAIGERQRQLGRMVGLARLHPAEEAIRRRPPPDDEATLPPKRSKSEIVRRNNTSGVSGVQFKTPRAGHPGYWVAITYSAGKGSVSRSFSVRTLGYEVARDMAIAERQQQLQAKTSDDDA
;
A
#
# COMPACT_ATOMS: atom_id res chain seq x y z
N MET A 1 -0.43 19.91 -3.41
CA MET A 1 0.77 19.58 -2.60
C MET A 1 1.97 20.19 -3.30
N PRO A 2 2.77 21.04 -2.63
CA PRO A 2 3.96 21.63 -3.22
C PRO A 2 4.95 20.53 -3.63
N LYS A 3 5.53 20.63 -4.83
CA LYS A 3 6.62 19.75 -5.27
C LYS A 3 7.87 20.06 -4.42
N GLY A 4 8.55 19.03 -3.91
CA GLY A 4 9.88 19.17 -3.31
C GLY A 4 9.96 19.03 -1.78
N ILE A 5 8.84 18.97 -1.05
CA ILE A 5 8.85 18.65 0.39
C ILE A 5 8.64 17.13 0.53
N PRO A 6 9.57 16.38 1.14
CA PRO A 6 9.37 14.96 1.41
C PRO A 6 8.11 14.77 2.26
N ASN A 7 7.26 13.81 1.90
CA ASN A 7 6.12 13.46 2.76
C ASN A 7 6.64 13.10 4.17
N PRO A 8 5.98 13.56 5.23
CA PRO A 8 6.32 13.12 6.58
C PRO A 8 6.24 11.60 6.67
N VAL A 9 6.99 11.01 7.59
CA VAL A 9 7.12 9.54 7.73
C VAL A 9 5.76 8.86 7.75
N ASP A 10 4.82 9.43 8.51
CA ASP A 10 3.46 8.92 8.67
C ASP A 10 2.61 8.97 7.40
N MET A 11 2.99 9.77 6.41
CA MET A 11 2.32 9.91 5.10
C MET A 11 3.16 9.35 3.94
N TYR A 12 4.28 8.69 4.21
CA TYR A 12 5.05 8.03 3.16
C TYR A 12 4.17 7.01 2.42
N GLY A 13 4.09 7.11 1.09
CA GLY A 13 3.22 6.25 0.28
C GLY A 13 1.72 6.43 0.51
N ILE A 14 1.29 7.39 1.33
CA ILE A 14 -0.11 7.69 1.62
C ILE A 14 -0.47 9.08 1.06
N SER A 15 -1.55 9.17 0.30
CA SER A 15 -2.09 10.40 -0.24
C SER A 15 -3.46 10.70 0.38
N PRO A 16 -3.65 11.88 1.00
CA PRO A 16 -4.95 12.28 1.51
C PRO A 16 -5.89 12.63 0.35
N ARG A 17 -7.16 12.25 0.50
CA ARG A 17 -8.26 12.51 -0.45
C ARG A 17 -9.45 13.09 0.31
N PRO A 18 -10.36 13.84 -0.33
CA PRO A 18 -11.55 14.35 0.34
C PRO A 18 -12.42 13.26 1.01
N TRP A 19 -12.42 12.06 0.45
CA TRP A 19 -13.21 10.92 0.93
C TRP A 19 -12.43 9.97 1.86
N GLY A 20 -11.12 10.12 2.02
CA GLY A 20 -10.28 9.09 2.65
C GLY A 20 -8.79 9.23 2.39
N PHE A 21 -8.11 8.09 2.40
CA PHE A 21 -6.69 7.96 2.10
C PHE A 21 -6.47 6.93 0.99
N GLU A 22 -5.47 7.17 0.16
CA GLU A 22 -4.98 6.23 -0.83
C GLU A 22 -3.56 5.86 -0.47
N VAL A 23 -3.29 4.57 -0.28
CA VAL A 23 -1.93 4.06 -0.17
C VAL A 23 -1.49 3.55 -1.52
N SER A 24 -0.34 3.98 -2.02
CA SER A 24 0.23 3.54 -3.29
C SER A 24 1.74 3.45 -3.19
N LEU A 25 2.26 2.23 -3.24
CA LEU A 25 3.69 1.91 -3.19
C LEU A 25 4.08 1.11 -4.44
N VAL A 26 5.29 1.35 -4.96
CA VAL A 26 5.86 0.54 -6.06
C VAL A 26 7.11 -0.17 -5.53
N ARG A 27 7.16 -1.49 -5.68
CA ARG A 27 8.27 -2.34 -5.25
C ARG A 27 8.58 -3.34 -6.35
N ASN A 28 9.83 -3.35 -6.82
CA ASN A 28 10.32 -4.27 -7.86
C ASN A 28 9.41 -4.32 -9.11
N GLY A 29 8.86 -3.17 -9.52
CA GLY A 29 7.94 -3.04 -10.65
C GLY A 29 6.48 -3.34 -10.35
N VAL A 30 6.14 -3.89 -9.19
CA VAL A 30 4.76 -4.19 -8.76
C VAL A 30 4.20 -3.01 -7.97
N ARG A 31 2.98 -2.59 -8.32
CA ARG A 31 2.25 -1.53 -7.62
C ARG A 31 1.29 -2.14 -6.60
N TYR A 32 1.47 -1.78 -5.33
CA TYR A 32 0.58 -2.08 -4.22
C TYR A 32 -0.27 -0.85 -3.94
N ALA A 33 -1.57 -0.93 -4.21
CA ALA A 33 -2.49 0.18 -4.00
C ALA A 33 -3.77 -0.25 -3.27
N ARG A 34 -4.20 0.54 -2.28
CA ARG A 34 -5.45 0.30 -1.53
C ARG A 34 -6.05 1.61 -1.05
N LEU A 35 -7.39 1.68 -1.04
CA LEU A 35 -8.16 2.86 -0.66
C LEU A 35 -8.79 2.68 0.74
N PHE A 36 -8.76 3.73 1.54
CA PHE A 36 -9.25 3.76 2.92
C PHE A 36 -10.20 4.93 3.12
N GLY A 37 -11.51 4.70 2.93
CA GLY A 37 -12.53 5.74 3.04
C GLY A 37 -12.90 6.07 4.48
N HIS A 38 -13.11 7.36 4.79
CA HIS A 38 -13.55 7.82 6.12
C HIS A 38 -14.81 7.10 6.58
N ALA A 39 -15.82 7.03 5.70
CA ALA A 39 -17.10 6.41 6.02
C ALA A 39 -16.98 4.91 6.28
N SER A 40 -16.06 4.22 5.59
CA SER A 40 -15.85 2.78 5.73
C SER A 40 -15.16 2.38 7.03
N TYR A 41 -14.38 3.27 7.63
CA TYR A 41 -13.64 2.99 8.86
C TYR A 41 -14.09 3.84 10.04
N GLY A 42 -15.25 4.50 9.96
CA GLY A 42 -15.81 5.25 11.09
C GLY A 42 -15.13 6.60 11.38
N GLY A 43 -14.37 7.15 10.43
CA GLY A 43 -13.81 8.50 10.51
C GLY A 43 -12.42 8.63 9.90
N PRO A 44 -11.90 9.87 9.80
CA PRO A 44 -10.58 10.14 9.24
C PRO A 44 -9.45 9.51 10.06
N GLN A 45 -9.51 9.58 11.39
CA GLN A 45 -8.46 9.04 12.25
C GLN A 45 -8.31 7.51 12.12
N GLN A 46 -9.42 6.78 12.14
CA GLN A 46 -9.42 5.32 11.98
C GLN A 46 -9.01 4.90 10.57
N ALA A 47 -9.46 5.62 9.54
CA ALA A 47 -9.07 5.37 8.16
C ALA A 47 -7.55 5.58 7.96
N LEU A 48 -6.96 6.60 8.58
CA LEU A 48 -5.52 6.85 8.53
C LEU A 48 -4.73 5.73 9.24
N ARG A 49 -5.14 5.32 10.44
CA ARG A 49 -4.48 4.20 11.15
C ARG A 49 -4.49 2.91 10.31
N ARG A 50 -5.63 2.60 9.69
CA ARG A 50 -5.76 1.45 8.77
C ARG A 50 -4.83 1.57 7.56
N ALA A 51 -4.76 2.76 6.95
CA ALA A 51 -3.87 3.02 5.83
C ALA A 51 -2.39 2.86 6.23
N GLN A 52 -2.00 3.36 7.41
CA GLN A 52 -0.65 3.22 7.96
C GLN A 52 -0.30 1.78 8.29
N ALA A 53 -1.18 1.05 8.98
CA ALA A 53 -0.97 -0.36 9.32
C ALA A 53 -0.78 -1.20 8.05
N TRP A 54 -1.67 -1.07 7.08
CA TRP A 54 -1.54 -1.80 5.81
C TRP A 54 -0.27 -1.42 5.04
N ARG A 55 0.09 -0.13 4.99
CA ARG A 55 1.35 0.32 4.39
C ARG A 55 2.55 -0.33 5.07
N ASP A 56 2.58 -0.33 6.39
CA ASP A 56 3.71 -0.83 7.17
C ASP A 56 3.91 -2.33 6.96
N THR A 57 2.82 -3.09 6.85
CA THR A 57 2.84 -4.51 6.41
C THR A 57 3.48 -4.64 5.03
N ILE A 58 3.00 -3.91 4.02
CA ILE A 58 3.56 -3.95 2.65
C ILE A 58 5.04 -3.57 2.62
N VAL A 59 5.45 -2.55 3.37
CA VAL A 59 6.86 -2.13 3.47
C VAL A 59 7.72 -3.26 4.05
N LYS A 60 7.24 -3.93 5.10
CA LYS A 60 7.98 -5.01 5.76
C LYS A 60 8.05 -6.26 4.88
N GLU A 61 6.94 -6.67 4.29
CA GLU A 61 6.82 -7.88 3.45
C GLU A 61 7.51 -7.75 2.08
N HIS A 62 7.54 -6.54 1.50
CA HIS A 62 8.08 -6.31 0.16
C HIS A 62 9.25 -5.34 0.15
N PRO A 63 10.43 -5.74 0.68
CA PRO A 63 11.59 -4.88 0.69
C PRO A 63 12.14 -4.56 -0.71
N PRO A 64 12.74 -3.38 -0.90
CA PRO A 64 13.60 -3.12 -2.04
C PRO A 64 14.70 -4.18 -2.15
N VAL A 65 15.17 -4.44 -3.38
CA VAL A 65 16.27 -5.38 -3.63
C VAL A 65 17.48 -5.06 -2.74
N ALA A 66 18.13 -6.09 -2.18
CA ALA A 66 19.34 -5.91 -1.40
C ALA A 66 20.44 -5.23 -2.24
N ARG A 67 21.27 -4.41 -1.60
CA ARG A 67 22.35 -3.71 -2.33
C ARG A 67 23.32 -4.68 -3.00
N LYS A 68 23.59 -5.82 -2.34
CA LYS A 68 24.41 -6.91 -2.85
C LYS A 68 23.83 -7.49 -4.13
N ASP A 69 22.56 -7.88 -4.14
CA ASP A 69 21.90 -8.50 -5.31
C ASP A 69 21.85 -7.53 -6.49
N ARG A 70 21.55 -6.26 -6.23
CA ARG A 70 21.61 -5.22 -7.26
C ARG A 70 23.02 -5.04 -7.83
N ALA A 71 24.06 -5.15 -7.00
CA ALA A 71 25.44 -5.04 -7.45
C ALA A 71 25.91 -6.26 -8.25
N GLN A 72 25.28 -7.42 -8.06
CA GLN A 72 25.53 -8.66 -8.81
C GLN A 72 24.72 -8.75 -10.11
N THR A 73 23.77 -7.83 -10.35
CA THR A 73 22.97 -7.84 -11.58
C THR A 73 23.85 -7.52 -12.79
N LEU A 74 23.89 -8.43 -13.76
CA LEU A 74 24.53 -8.21 -15.06
C LEU A 74 23.82 -7.10 -15.83
N ARG A 75 24.62 -6.17 -16.37
CA ARG A 75 24.13 -5.08 -17.22
C ARG A 75 24.44 -5.41 -18.67
N SER A 76 23.62 -4.93 -19.59
CA SER A 76 23.80 -5.11 -21.04
C SER A 76 25.15 -4.64 -21.58
N ASN A 77 25.79 -3.68 -20.90
CA ASN A 77 27.09 -3.14 -21.25
C ASN A 77 28.28 -3.83 -20.54
N ASN A 78 28.05 -4.90 -19.78
CA ASN A 78 29.12 -5.67 -19.15
C ASN A 78 29.81 -6.55 -20.21
N LYS A 79 31.11 -6.35 -20.40
CA LYS A 79 31.93 -7.10 -21.36
C LYS A 79 32.74 -8.25 -20.73
N THR A 80 32.75 -8.35 -19.40
CA THR A 80 33.62 -9.27 -18.65
C THR A 80 32.90 -10.52 -18.14
N GLY A 81 31.56 -10.53 -18.20
CA GLY A 81 30.70 -11.55 -17.61
C GLY A 81 30.53 -11.42 -16.09
N GLU A 82 31.27 -10.50 -15.45
CA GLU A 82 31.35 -10.39 -13.99
C GLU A 82 31.11 -8.93 -13.55
N PRO A 83 29.93 -8.60 -12.97
CA PRO A 83 29.61 -7.24 -12.55
C PRO A 83 30.58 -6.69 -11.50
N GLY A 84 31.23 -5.58 -11.83
CA GLY A 84 32.21 -4.93 -10.95
C GLY A 84 33.64 -5.44 -11.11
N VAL A 85 33.89 -6.36 -12.05
CA VAL A 85 35.24 -6.76 -12.47
C VAL A 85 35.53 -6.17 -13.84
N PHE A 86 36.66 -5.47 -13.96
CA PHE A 86 37.06 -4.75 -15.17
C PHE A 86 38.47 -5.17 -15.58
N SER A 87 38.71 -5.28 -16.89
CA SER A 87 40.07 -5.39 -17.43
C SER A 87 40.63 -4.00 -17.69
N ARG A 88 41.78 -3.67 -17.10
CA ARG A 88 42.56 -2.49 -17.50
C ARG A 88 43.30 -2.83 -18.79
N LEU A 89 43.17 -1.99 -19.81
CA LEU A 89 43.80 -2.20 -21.11
C LEU A 89 45.04 -1.30 -21.26
N SER A 90 46.04 -1.77 -21.99
CA SER A 90 47.18 -0.96 -22.44
C SER A 90 46.75 0.01 -23.54
N ALA A 91 47.65 0.91 -23.94
CA ALA A 91 47.45 1.77 -25.11
C ALA A 91 47.18 0.99 -26.40
N GLN A 92 47.59 -0.28 -26.47
CA GLN A 92 47.40 -1.18 -27.60
C GLN A 92 46.12 -2.04 -27.46
N GLY A 93 45.29 -1.79 -26.44
CA GLY A 93 44.02 -2.50 -26.22
C GLY A 93 44.15 -3.89 -25.60
N LYS A 94 45.35 -4.32 -25.19
CA LYS A 94 45.57 -5.61 -24.53
C LYS A 94 45.32 -5.49 -23.02
N PRO A 95 44.69 -6.49 -22.36
CA PRO A 95 44.56 -6.45 -20.92
C PRO A 95 45.94 -6.47 -20.26
N VAL A 96 46.14 -5.61 -19.26
CA VAL A 96 47.36 -5.50 -18.44
C VAL A 96 47.11 -5.76 -16.96
N ALA A 97 45.85 -5.62 -16.51
CA ALA A 97 45.45 -5.92 -15.13
C ALA A 97 43.95 -6.24 -15.05
N TRP A 98 43.56 -6.84 -13.93
CA TRP A 98 42.17 -7.04 -13.55
C TRP A 98 41.84 -6.27 -12.27
N LEU A 99 40.75 -5.50 -12.31
CA LEU A 99 40.31 -4.62 -11.22
C LEU A 99 38.97 -5.11 -10.68
N ALA A 100 38.90 -5.36 -9.36
CA ALA A 100 37.66 -5.53 -8.61
C ALA A 100 37.23 -4.21 -7.99
N LYS A 101 36.00 -3.76 -8.27
CA LYS A 101 35.46 -2.47 -7.79
C LYS A 101 34.03 -2.57 -7.29
N THR A 102 33.80 -2.13 -6.05
CA THR A 102 32.49 -2.19 -5.37
C THR A 102 32.17 -0.88 -4.66
N TYR A 103 30.93 -0.41 -4.78
CA TYR A 103 30.42 0.78 -4.09
C TYR A 103 29.64 0.37 -2.83
N LEU A 104 30.21 0.59 -1.65
CA LEU A 104 29.62 0.20 -0.35
C LEU A 104 28.66 1.25 0.21
N GLY A 105 28.70 2.50 -0.22
CA GLY A 105 27.89 3.58 0.36
C GLY A 105 28.06 4.89 -0.37
N ASN A 106 27.57 5.98 0.23
CA ASN A 106 27.56 7.30 -0.42
C ASN A 106 28.96 7.79 -0.79
N GLU A 107 30.04 7.27 -0.17
CA GLU A 107 31.41 7.67 -0.51
C GLU A 107 32.46 6.53 -0.43
N GLU A 108 32.09 5.36 0.13
CA GLU A 108 33.04 4.26 0.28
C GLU A 108 33.08 3.36 -0.97
N ILE A 109 34.26 3.24 -1.56
CA ILE A 109 34.52 2.40 -2.73
C ILE A 109 35.67 1.45 -2.40
N LEU A 110 35.40 0.15 -2.46
CA LEU A 110 36.45 -0.87 -2.39
C LEU A 110 37.02 -1.10 -3.79
N ARG A 111 38.35 -1.07 -3.89
CA ARG A 111 39.10 -1.29 -5.12
C ARG A 111 40.30 -2.18 -4.83
N ALA A 112 40.53 -3.15 -5.69
CA ALA A 112 41.73 -3.99 -5.64
C ALA A 112 42.11 -4.36 -7.07
N GLU A 113 43.37 -4.17 -7.41
CA GLU A 113 43.91 -4.39 -8.74
C GLU A 113 44.94 -5.52 -8.71
N PHE A 114 44.93 -6.33 -9.76
CA PHE A 114 45.78 -7.50 -9.92
C PHE A 114 46.44 -7.40 -11.29
N ASP A 115 47.70 -6.97 -11.31
CA ASP A 115 48.48 -6.81 -12.54
C ASP A 115 48.83 -8.17 -13.16
N LEU A 116 48.73 -8.28 -14.48
CA LEU A 116 49.08 -9.51 -15.20
C LEU A 116 50.59 -9.80 -15.14
N ALA A 117 51.42 -8.79 -14.89
CA ALA A 117 52.86 -8.97 -14.71
C ALA A 117 53.17 -9.80 -13.46
N ASP A 118 52.45 -9.57 -12.36
CA ASP A 118 52.71 -10.22 -11.08
C ASP A 118 51.89 -11.51 -10.90
N TRP A 119 50.64 -11.50 -11.38
CA TRP A 119 49.67 -12.58 -11.12
C TRP A 119 49.42 -13.48 -12.34
N GLY A 120 49.92 -13.11 -13.52
CA GLY A 120 49.74 -13.87 -14.75
C GLY A 120 48.27 -14.19 -15.05
N PRO A 121 47.96 -15.36 -15.63
CA PRO A 121 46.58 -15.76 -15.93
C PRO A 121 45.65 -15.81 -14.71
N ALA A 122 46.20 -15.94 -13.49
CA ALA A 122 45.41 -16.01 -12.25
C ALA A 122 44.82 -14.66 -11.83
N ALA A 123 45.31 -13.53 -12.36
CA ALA A 123 44.86 -12.19 -12.01
C ALA A 123 43.32 -12.02 -12.07
N ARG A 124 42.68 -12.60 -13.10
CA ARG A 124 41.22 -12.57 -13.25
C ARG A 124 40.51 -13.31 -12.11
N ALA A 125 40.99 -14.49 -11.75
CA ALA A 125 40.42 -15.29 -10.67
C ALA A 125 40.55 -14.57 -9.32
N HIS A 126 41.69 -13.93 -9.06
CA HIS A 126 41.89 -13.11 -7.87
C HIS A 126 40.96 -11.90 -7.83
N ALA A 127 40.78 -11.19 -8.95
CA ALA A 127 39.82 -10.10 -9.04
C ALA A 127 38.37 -10.56 -8.77
N ILE A 128 37.97 -11.73 -9.28
CA ILE A 128 36.65 -12.31 -8.99
C ILE A 128 36.51 -12.68 -7.51
N GLY A 129 37.53 -13.32 -6.92
CA GLY A 129 37.53 -13.69 -5.50
C GLY A 129 37.46 -12.46 -4.59
N GLU A 130 38.23 -11.42 -4.90
CA GLU A 130 38.21 -10.16 -4.16
C GLU A 130 36.87 -9.44 -4.33
N ARG A 131 36.26 -9.47 -5.52
CA ARG A 131 34.91 -8.97 -5.74
C ARG A 131 33.89 -9.68 -4.83
N GLN A 132 33.99 -10.99 -4.63
CA GLN A 132 33.11 -11.72 -3.71
C GLN A 132 33.30 -11.27 -2.24
N ARG A 133 34.55 -11.02 -1.82
CA ARG A 133 34.85 -10.46 -0.49
C ARG A 133 34.24 -9.06 -0.31
N GLN A 134 34.39 -8.20 -1.32
CA GLN A 134 33.80 -6.86 -1.31
C GLN A 134 32.27 -6.90 -1.27
N LEU A 135 31.63 -7.83 -2.00
CA LEU A 135 30.19 -8.05 -1.94
C LEU A 135 29.73 -8.55 -0.56
N GLY A 136 30.54 -9.33 0.15
CA GLY A 136 30.27 -9.77 1.51
C GLY A 136 30.17 -8.61 2.52
N ARG A 137 30.84 -7.48 2.24
CA ARG A 137 30.74 -6.25 3.04
C ARG A 137 29.52 -5.40 2.72
N MET A 138 28.77 -5.71 1.65
CA MET A 138 27.57 -4.95 1.30
C MET A 138 26.39 -5.33 2.18
N VAL A 139 25.93 -4.37 2.99
CA VAL A 139 24.77 -4.52 3.88
C VAL A 139 23.64 -3.58 3.48
N GLY A 140 22.40 -3.99 3.76
CA GLY A 140 21.21 -3.16 3.62
C GLY A 140 20.52 -3.18 2.25
N LEU A 141 19.50 -2.32 2.13
CA LEU A 141 18.56 -2.29 1.01
C LEU A 141 18.93 -1.20 -0.01
N ALA A 142 18.73 -1.47 -1.30
CA ALA A 142 19.06 -0.51 -2.34
C ALA A 142 18.00 0.59 -2.43
N ARG A 143 18.46 1.86 -2.51
CA ARG A 143 17.60 3.05 -2.72
C ARG A 143 16.46 3.14 -1.69
N LEU A 144 16.76 2.87 -0.42
CA LEU A 144 15.80 3.01 0.66
C LEU A 144 15.46 4.49 0.89
N HIS A 145 14.17 4.83 0.97
CA HIS A 145 13.75 6.18 1.32
C HIS A 145 13.90 6.40 2.84
N PRO A 146 14.35 7.58 3.33
CA PRO A 146 14.55 7.81 4.76
C PRO A 146 13.32 7.51 5.64
N ALA A 147 12.12 7.88 5.16
CA ALA A 147 10.87 7.54 5.84
C ALA A 147 10.62 6.03 5.94
N GLU A 148 11.05 5.25 4.95
CA GLU A 148 10.87 3.79 4.98
C GLU A 148 11.75 3.15 6.05
N GLU A 149 12.95 3.67 6.27
CA GLU A 149 13.83 3.19 7.33
C GLU A 149 13.20 3.36 8.72
N ALA A 150 12.58 4.51 8.96
CA ALA A 150 11.83 4.76 10.19
C ALA A 150 10.62 3.81 10.34
N ILE A 151 9.88 3.56 9.26
CA ILE A 151 8.75 2.61 9.26
C ILE A 151 9.19 1.18 9.58
N ARG A 152 10.33 0.74 9.03
CA ARG A 152 10.86 -0.61 9.28
C ARG A 152 11.31 -0.80 10.72
N ARG A 153 11.91 0.22 11.33
CA ARG A 153 12.36 0.20 12.73
C ARG A 153 11.21 0.35 13.72
N ARG A 154 10.07 0.89 13.29
CA ARG A 154 8.89 1.05 14.15
C ARG A 154 8.36 -0.35 14.53
N PRO A 155 8.00 -0.57 15.81
CA PRO A 155 7.22 -1.75 16.16
C PRO A 155 5.97 -1.82 15.27
N PRO A 156 5.46 -3.01 14.93
CA PRO A 156 4.19 -3.11 14.23
C PRO A 156 3.17 -2.21 14.95
N PRO A 157 2.45 -1.32 14.25
CA PRO A 157 1.26 -0.72 14.85
C PRO A 157 0.33 -1.84 15.31
N ASP A 158 -0.59 -1.56 16.24
CA ASP A 158 -1.65 -2.49 16.63
C ASP A 158 -2.09 -3.31 15.40
N ASP A 159 -1.96 -4.64 15.45
CA ASP A 159 -2.10 -5.50 14.27
C ASP A 159 -3.36 -5.11 13.50
N GLU A 160 -3.31 -5.16 12.16
CA GLU A 160 -4.49 -4.88 11.32
C GLU A 160 -5.74 -5.66 11.84
N ALA A 161 -5.52 -6.82 12.48
CA ALA A 161 -6.53 -7.64 13.13
C ALA A 161 -7.25 -6.98 14.34
N THR A 162 -6.58 -6.10 15.10
CA THR A 162 -7.12 -5.46 16.33
C THR A 162 -7.96 -4.22 16.04
N LEU A 163 -7.75 -3.60 14.89
CA LEU A 163 -8.53 -2.42 14.49
C LEU A 163 -9.98 -2.84 14.15
N PRO A 164 -10.98 -1.95 14.33
CA PRO A 164 -12.35 -2.23 13.92
C PRO A 164 -12.43 -2.62 12.44
N PRO A 165 -13.24 -3.63 12.07
CA PRO A 165 -13.35 -4.07 10.70
C PRO A 165 -13.94 -2.98 9.81
N LYS A 166 -13.77 -3.15 8.49
CA LYS A 166 -14.39 -2.27 7.51
C LYS A 166 -15.91 -2.37 7.63
N ARG A 167 -16.58 -1.24 7.84
CA ARG A 167 -18.05 -1.16 7.87
C ARG A 167 -18.66 -1.64 6.57
N SER A 168 -19.74 -2.41 6.68
CA SER A 168 -20.49 -2.83 5.50
C SER A 168 -21.17 -1.63 4.82
N LYS A 169 -21.53 -1.75 3.54
CA LYS A 169 -22.30 -0.70 2.85
C LYS A 169 -23.63 -0.38 3.57
N SER A 170 -24.19 -1.38 4.25
CA SER A 170 -25.44 -1.28 5.00
C SER A 170 -25.34 -0.51 6.32
N GLU A 171 -24.13 -0.34 6.86
CA GLU A 171 -23.87 0.48 8.06
C GLU A 171 -23.49 1.92 7.70
N ILE A 172 -23.02 2.16 6.47
CA ILE A 172 -22.52 3.47 6.06
C ILE A 172 -23.68 4.41 5.74
N VAL A 173 -23.93 5.37 6.63
CA VAL A 173 -24.88 6.46 6.41
C VAL A 173 -24.28 7.46 5.42
N ARG A 174 -25.00 7.74 4.33
CA ARG A 174 -24.56 8.70 3.30
C ARG A 174 -24.81 10.14 3.78
N ARG A 175 -24.01 11.09 3.32
CA ARG A 175 -24.13 12.52 3.69
C ARG A 175 -25.49 13.17 3.38
N ASN A 176 -26.22 12.62 2.42
CA ASN A 176 -27.54 13.11 1.98
C ASN A 176 -28.68 12.32 2.61
N ASN A 177 -28.37 11.42 3.55
CA ASN A 177 -29.37 10.67 4.28
C ASN A 177 -29.91 11.53 5.44
N THR A 178 -31.21 11.77 5.45
CA THR A 178 -31.90 12.58 6.46
C THR A 178 -32.53 11.75 7.59
N SER A 179 -32.50 10.42 7.50
CA SER A 179 -33.01 9.51 8.54
C SER A 179 -31.99 9.18 9.62
N GLY A 180 -30.69 9.39 9.35
CA GLY A 180 -29.60 8.90 10.19
C GLY A 180 -29.34 7.39 10.08
N VAL A 181 -30.14 6.65 9.31
CA VAL A 181 -30.02 5.19 9.16
C VAL A 181 -29.77 4.83 7.70
N SER A 182 -28.69 4.07 7.44
CA SER A 182 -28.39 3.61 6.08
C SER A 182 -29.46 2.63 5.60
N GLY A 183 -29.93 2.82 4.36
CA GLY A 183 -31.03 2.07 3.78
C GLY A 183 -32.42 2.68 4.03
N VAL A 184 -32.54 3.70 4.90
CA VAL A 184 -33.78 4.46 5.08
C VAL A 184 -33.67 5.80 4.36
N GLN A 185 -34.64 6.13 3.52
CA GLN A 185 -34.62 7.37 2.76
C GLN A 185 -36.03 7.95 2.60
N PHE A 186 -36.10 9.27 2.59
CA PHE A 186 -37.33 9.98 2.25
C PHE A 186 -37.43 10.14 0.74
N LYS A 187 -38.55 9.72 0.16
CA LYS A 187 -38.89 9.94 -1.25
C LYS A 187 -39.74 11.20 -1.33
N THR A 188 -39.20 12.17 -2.08
CA THR A 188 -39.71 13.54 -2.10
C THR A 188 -41.16 13.63 -2.57
N PRO A 189 -41.91 14.63 -2.08
CA PRO A 189 -43.27 14.90 -2.51
C PRO A 189 -43.33 15.21 -4.01
N ARG A 190 -44.49 14.91 -4.60
CA ARG A 190 -44.88 15.31 -5.96
C ARG A 190 -46.29 15.89 -5.89
N ALA A 191 -46.75 16.58 -6.93
CA ALA A 191 -48.14 17.07 -6.98
C ALA A 191 -49.12 15.92 -6.68
N GLY A 192 -49.90 16.02 -5.61
CA GLY A 192 -50.84 14.99 -5.15
C GLY A 192 -50.27 13.89 -4.23
N HIS A 193 -48.97 13.90 -3.92
CA HIS A 193 -48.33 12.91 -3.04
C HIS A 193 -47.34 13.57 -2.04
N PRO A 194 -47.62 13.61 -0.72
CA PRO A 194 -46.80 14.31 0.28
C PRO A 194 -45.45 13.64 0.61
N GLY A 195 -45.06 12.64 -0.18
CA GLY A 195 -43.85 11.85 0.02
C GLY A 195 -44.08 10.62 0.90
N TYR A 196 -43.05 9.77 0.99
CA TYR A 196 -43.06 8.58 1.83
C TYR A 196 -41.65 8.22 2.28
N TRP A 197 -41.55 7.58 3.43
CA TRP A 197 -40.31 6.98 3.91
C TRP A 197 -40.21 5.55 3.40
N VAL A 198 -39.02 5.12 2.98
CA VAL A 198 -38.81 3.74 2.54
C VAL A 198 -37.58 3.15 3.22
N ALA A 199 -37.74 1.94 3.74
CA ALA A 199 -36.68 1.07 4.22
C ALA A 199 -36.29 0.09 3.11
N ILE A 200 -35.00 -0.02 2.79
CA ILE A 200 -34.49 -0.93 1.75
C ILE A 200 -33.28 -1.70 2.27
N THR A 201 -33.29 -3.02 2.08
CA THR A 201 -32.20 -3.94 2.40
C THR A 201 -31.85 -4.79 1.20
N TYR A 202 -30.55 -4.91 0.91
CA TYR A 202 -30.04 -5.78 -0.15
C TYR A 202 -29.40 -7.03 0.46
N SER A 203 -29.85 -8.19 -0.01
CA SER A 203 -29.31 -9.51 0.33
C SER A 203 -28.64 -10.09 -0.90
N ALA A 204 -27.43 -10.62 -0.75
CA ALA A 204 -26.68 -11.19 -1.87
C ALA A 204 -27.46 -12.39 -2.43
N GLY A 205 -27.64 -12.45 -3.76
CA GLY A 205 -28.36 -13.54 -4.43
C GLY A 205 -29.89 -13.54 -4.29
N LYS A 206 -30.47 -12.93 -3.23
CA LYS A 206 -31.92 -12.93 -2.97
C LYS A 206 -32.65 -11.62 -3.41
N GLY A 207 -31.91 -10.61 -3.84
CA GLY A 207 -32.46 -9.33 -4.28
C GLY A 207 -32.61 -8.30 -3.15
N SER A 208 -33.57 -7.38 -3.28
CA SER A 208 -33.82 -6.32 -2.30
C SER A 208 -35.19 -6.45 -1.65
N VAL A 209 -35.25 -6.38 -0.33
CA VAL A 209 -36.49 -6.21 0.43
C VAL A 209 -36.69 -4.73 0.68
N SER A 210 -37.88 -4.22 0.37
CA SER A 210 -38.21 -2.82 0.63
C SER A 210 -39.64 -2.65 1.12
N ARG A 211 -39.85 -1.69 2.02
CA ARG A 211 -41.19 -1.31 2.50
C ARG A 211 -41.31 0.19 2.65
N SER A 212 -42.46 0.73 2.26
CA SER A 212 -42.75 2.15 2.17
C SER A 212 -43.84 2.56 3.15
N PHE A 213 -43.69 3.73 3.77
CA PHE A 213 -44.58 4.29 4.77
C PHE A 213 -44.99 5.71 4.33
N SER A 214 -46.27 5.87 3.99
CA SER A 214 -46.80 7.13 3.43
C SER A 214 -46.93 8.21 4.49
N VAL A 215 -46.37 9.39 4.21
CA VAL A 215 -46.53 10.57 5.08
C VAL A 215 -47.99 11.04 5.12
N ARG A 216 -48.76 10.79 4.07
CA ARG A 216 -50.18 11.17 4.01
C ARG A 216 -51.01 10.49 5.10
N THR A 217 -50.68 9.24 5.39
CA THR A 217 -51.48 8.39 6.28
C THR A 217 -50.96 8.42 7.72
N LEU A 218 -49.64 8.46 7.89
CA LEU A 218 -49.00 8.28 9.19
C LEU A 218 -48.45 9.58 9.78
N GLY A 219 -48.31 10.65 8.98
CA GLY A 219 -47.52 11.81 9.35
C GLY A 219 -46.02 11.58 9.15
N TYR A 220 -45.24 12.66 9.16
CA TYR A 220 -43.84 12.63 8.74
C TYR A 220 -42.95 11.83 9.71
N GLU A 221 -43.08 12.07 11.02
CA GLU A 221 -42.25 11.45 12.05
C GLU A 221 -42.57 9.97 12.23
N VAL A 222 -43.85 9.62 12.36
CA VAL A 222 -44.28 8.22 12.53
C VAL A 222 -43.88 7.38 11.31
N ALA A 223 -44.06 7.90 10.08
CA ALA A 223 -43.60 7.21 8.88
C ALA A 223 -42.08 6.99 8.85
N ARG A 224 -41.29 7.96 9.35
CA ARG A 224 -39.83 7.83 9.48
C ARG A 224 -39.47 6.72 10.46
N ASP A 225 -40.07 6.75 11.64
CA ASP A 225 -39.72 5.85 12.74
C ASP A 225 -40.15 4.41 12.42
N MET A 226 -41.30 4.23 11.76
CA MET A 226 -41.71 2.93 11.22
C MET A 226 -40.73 2.40 10.16
N ALA A 227 -40.22 3.27 9.27
CA ALA A 227 -39.21 2.86 8.30
C ALA A 227 -37.87 2.47 8.97
N ILE A 228 -37.49 3.14 10.06
CA ILE A 228 -36.30 2.77 10.85
C ILE A 228 -36.50 1.41 11.52
N ALA A 229 -37.64 1.18 12.16
CA ALA A 229 -37.96 -0.09 12.82
C ALA A 229 -37.97 -1.26 11.82
N GLU A 230 -38.63 -1.08 10.67
CA GLU A 230 -38.64 -2.05 9.59
C GLU A 230 -37.24 -2.34 9.05
N ARG A 231 -36.37 -1.31 8.92
CA ARG A 231 -34.97 -1.52 8.52
C ARG A 231 -34.21 -2.38 9.53
N GLN A 232 -34.44 -2.21 10.83
CA GLN A 232 -33.81 -3.04 11.86
C GLN A 232 -34.25 -4.50 11.73
N GLN A 233 -35.53 -4.76 11.50
CA GLN A 233 -36.07 -6.10 11.28
C GLN A 233 -35.44 -6.75 10.03
N GLN A 234 -35.35 -6.02 8.91
CA GLN A 234 -34.74 -6.54 7.69
C GLN A 234 -33.25 -6.88 7.87
N LEU A 235 -32.52 -6.11 8.69
CA LEU A 235 -31.12 -6.41 9.00
C LEU A 235 -30.98 -7.64 9.89
N GLN A 236 -31.84 -7.80 10.91
CA GLN A 236 -31.86 -8.98 11.77
C GLN A 236 -32.16 -10.25 10.97
N ALA A 237 -33.20 -10.22 10.14
CA ALA A 237 -33.57 -11.36 9.29
C ALA A 237 -32.43 -11.75 8.34
N LYS A 238 -31.71 -10.75 7.79
CA LYS A 238 -30.55 -11.01 6.93
C LYS A 238 -29.42 -11.71 7.68
N THR A 239 -29.11 -11.28 8.90
CA THR A 239 -28.05 -11.92 9.71
C THR A 239 -28.42 -13.38 10.02
N SER A 240 -29.66 -13.66 10.39
CA SER A 240 -30.13 -15.04 10.62
C SER A 240 -30.03 -15.93 9.39
N ASP A 241 -30.27 -15.38 8.20
CA ASP A 241 -30.18 -16.09 6.92
C ASP A 241 -28.73 -16.37 6.47
N ASP A 242 -27.77 -15.53 6.88
CA ASP A 242 -26.34 -15.71 6.54
C ASP A 242 -25.66 -16.75 7.48
N ASP A 243 -26.24 -17.01 8.66
CA ASP A 243 -25.74 -17.95 9.68
C ASP A 243 -26.30 -19.39 9.54
N ALA A 244 -27.26 -19.62 8.62
CA ALA A 244 -27.93 -20.91 8.36
C ALA A 244 -27.38 -21.62 7.13
#